data_AF-E3FL51-F1
#
_entry.id   AF-E3FL51-F1
#
_cell.length_a   1.000
_cell.length_b   1.000
_cell.length_c   1.000
_cell.angle_alpha   90.00
_cell.angle_beta   90.00
_cell.angle_gamma   90.00
#
_symmetry.space_group_name_H-M   'P 1'
#
loop_
_entity.id
_entity.type
_entity.pdbx_description
1 polymer ?
#
loop_
_entity_poly.entity_id
_entity_poly.type
_entity_poly.pdbx_seq_one_letter_code
_entity_poly.pdbx_strand_id
1 'polypeptide(L)'
;MVSLSDVFSRIPDAPGPARSEGEYRLVEALTFSSSKNIVEFLEEVNGRDFTALPVWIRNLAFRLACLQEPDNPVLLRKSAADLECFGPDWDDKVAELRQRAQTLSQ
;
A
#
# COMPACT_ATOMS: atom_id res chain seq x y z
N MET A 1 15.95 10.88 -4.02
CA MET A 1 14.88 10.74 -3.03
C MET A 1 15.18 9.48 -2.22
N VAL A 2 15.02 9.49 -0.90
CA VAL A 2 15.25 8.30 -0.06
C VAL A 2 14.20 7.24 -0.44
N SER A 3 14.59 5.96 -0.54
CA SER A 3 13.64 4.87 -0.85
C SER A 3 12.64 4.67 0.30
N LEU A 4 11.40 4.30 -0.01
CA LEU A 4 10.40 3.96 1.00
C LEU A 4 10.86 2.79 1.89
N SER A 5 11.59 1.83 1.33
CA SER A 5 12.18 0.71 2.07
C SER A 5 13.27 1.17 3.05
N ASP A 6 14.06 2.18 2.67
CA ASP A 6 15.05 2.79 3.58
C ASP A 6 14.37 3.55 4.72
N VAL A 7 13.24 4.22 4.47
CA VAL A 7 12.45 4.87 5.52
C VAL A 7 11.83 3.83 6.46
N PHE A 8 11.22 2.79 5.90
CA PHE A 8 10.58 1.72 6.66
C PHE A 8 11.57 0.95 7.55
N SER A 9 12.75 0.62 7.03
CA SER A 9 13.79 -0.10 7.79
C SER A 9 14.37 0.68 8.98
N ARG A 10 14.10 1.98 9.08
CA ARG A 10 14.53 2.83 10.21
C ARG A 10 13.48 2.89 11.32
N ILE A 11 12.28 2.34 11.13
CA ILE A 11 11.23 2.32 12.15
C ILE A 11 11.61 1.32 13.24
N PRO A 12 11.74 1.73 14.51
CA PRO A 12 12.00 0.81 15.60
C PRO A 12 10.88 -0.22 15.81
N ASP A 13 11.24 -1.46 16.11
CA ASP A 13 10.28 -2.51 16.47
C ASP A 13 9.58 -2.23 17.80
N ALA A 14 10.30 -1.65 18.77
CA ALA A 14 9.77 -1.34 20.08
C ALA A 14 8.75 -0.19 20.03
N PRO A 15 7.62 -0.28 20.74
CA PRO A 15 6.69 0.83 20.85
C PRO A 15 7.31 2.02 21.57
N GLY A 16 6.91 3.23 21.20
CA GLY A 16 7.34 4.47 21.85
C GLY A 16 7.45 5.65 20.87
N PRO A 17 7.87 6.83 21.36
CA PRO A 17 7.91 8.05 20.55
C PRO A 17 8.76 7.93 19.29
N ALA A 18 9.87 7.20 19.34
CA ALA A 18 10.73 6.98 18.18
C ALA A 18 10.04 6.16 17.07
N ARG A 19 9.22 5.17 17.44
CA ARG A 19 8.41 4.42 16.48
C ARG A 19 7.33 5.29 15.87
N SER A 20 6.62 6.08 16.67
CA SER A 20 5.60 7.00 16.17
C SER A 20 6.17 8.04 15.20
N GLU A 21 7.36 8.58 15.48
CA GLU A 21 8.06 9.47 14.54
C GLU A 21 8.43 8.72 13.25
N GLY A 22 8.94 7.49 13.34
CA GLY A 22 9.25 6.66 12.17
C GLY A 22 8.02 6.37 11.30
N GLU A 23 6.89 6.04 11.91
CA GLU A 23 5.60 5.84 11.23
C GLU A 23 5.10 7.15 10.58
N TYR A 24 5.21 8.29 11.27
CA TYR A 24 4.91 9.61 10.69
C TYR A 24 5.76 9.89 9.44
N ARG A 25 7.08 9.62 9.51
CA ARG A 25 7.99 9.81 8.37
C ARG A 25 7.65 8.89 7.20
N LEU A 26 7.23 7.66 7.46
CA LEU A 26 6.77 6.76 6.41
C LEU A 26 5.49 7.28 5.75
N VAL A 27 4.52 7.75 6.54
CA VAL A 27 3.28 8.34 6.00
C VAL A 27 3.59 9.59 5.17
N GLU A 28 4.47 10.47 5.65
CA GLU A 28 4.95 11.64 4.91
C GLU A 28 5.62 11.21 3.59
N ALA A 29 6.51 10.23 3.63
CA ALA A 29 7.19 9.72 2.43
C ALA A 29 6.21 9.07 1.43
N LEU A 30 5.24 8.27 1.90
CA LEU A 30 4.20 7.67 1.06
C LEU A 30 3.34 8.74 0.38
N THR A 31 2.95 9.77 1.12
CA THR A 31 2.08 10.86 0.63
C THR A 31 2.67 11.58 -0.58
N PHE A 32 3.99 11.77 -0.59
CA PHE A 32 4.69 12.47 -1.67
C PHE A 32 5.37 11.54 -2.68
N SER A 33 5.21 10.22 -2.55
CA SER A 33 5.77 9.25 -3.49
C SER A 33 4.85 9.07 -4.71
N SER A 34 5.46 8.74 -5.85
CA SER A 34 4.70 8.32 -7.03
C SER A 34 4.02 6.96 -6.79
N SER A 35 2.92 6.71 -7.48
CA SER A 35 2.25 5.41 -7.58
C SER A 35 3.24 4.27 -7.87
N LYS A 36 4.16 4.46 -8.83
CA LYS A 36 5.21 3.50 -9.15
C LYS A 36 6.06 3.15 -7.93
N ASN A 37 6.62 4.15 -7.25
CA ASN A 37 7.48 3.92 -6.08
C ASN A 37 6.71 3.25 -4.94
N ILE A 38 5.44 3.62 -4.75
CA ILE A 38 4.56 2.99 -3.77
C ILE A 38 4.36 1.51 -4.08
N VAL A 39 4.05 1.16 -5.34
CA VAL A 39 3.83 -0.24 -5.74
C VAL A 39 5.12 -1.05 -5.63
N GLU A 40 6.26 -0.52 -6.08
CA GLU A 40 7.57 -1.19 -5.93
C GLU A 40 7.90 -1.47 -4.45
N PHE A 41 7.63 -0.50 -3.56
CA PHE A 41 7.78 -0.69 -2.12
C PHE A 41 6.88 -1.78 -1.56
N LEU A 42 5.59 -1.79 -1.93
CA LEU A 42 4.64 -2.80 -1.47
C LEU A 42 5.02 -4.20 -1.97
N GLU A 43 5.50 -4.33 -3.21
CA GLU A 43 5.99 -5.59 -3.76
C GLU A 43 7.24 -6.08 -3.03
N GLU A 44 8.19 -5.19 -2.74
CA GLU A 44 9.40 -5.51 -1.99
C GLU A 44 9.08 -6.01 -0.57
N VAL A 45 8.19 -5.31 0.14
CA VAL A 45 7.80 -5.71 1.49
C VAL A 45 7.05 -7.03 1.48
N ASN A 46 6.08 -7.19 0.56
CA ASN A 46 5.35 -8.44 0.41
C ASN A 46 6.28 -9.64 0.11
N GLY A 47 7.30 -9.43 -0.71
CA GLY A 47 8.29 -10.46 -1.05
C GLY A 47 9.22 -10.86 0.11
N ARG A 48 9.46 -9.96 1.06
CA ARG A 48 10.30 -10.22 2.25
C ARG A 48 9.48 -10.85 3.38
N ASP A 49 8.39 -10.20 3.74
CA ASP A 49 7.44 -10.61 4.78
C ASP A 49 6.16 -9.78 4.63
N PHE A 50 5.10 -10.42 4.12
CA PHE A 50 3.79 -9.80 3.96
C PHE A 50 3.23 -9.22 5.27
N THR A 51 3.59 -9.79 6.43
CA THR A 51 3.10 -9.35 7.75
C THR A 51 3.90 -8.20 8.36
N ALA A 52 5.04 -7.82 7.77
CA ALA A 52 5.92 -6.77 8.30
C ALA A 52 5.26 -5.38 8.29
N LEU A 53 4.34 -5.13 7.36
CA LEU A 53 3.53 -3.90 7.36
C LEU A 53 2.20 -4.11 8.08
N PRO A 54 1.78 -3.16 8.93
CA PRO A 54 0.40 -3.11 9.40
C PRO A 54 -0.57 -2.97 8.22
N VAL A 55 -1.73 -3.62 8.35
CA VAL A 55 -2.82 -3.60 7.35
C VAL A 55 -3.20 -2.18 6.93
N TRP A 56 -3.30 -1.25 7.89
CA TRP A 56 -3.69 0.12 7.64
C TRP A 56 -2.68 0.87 6.75
N ILE A 57 -1.37 0.56 6.85
CA ILE A 57 -0.34 1.19 6.01
C ILE A 57 -0.47 0.69 4.57
N ARG A 58 -0.62 -0.62 4.36
CA ARG A 58 -0.79 -1.18 3.00
C ARG A 58 -2.03 -0.61 2.32
N ASN A 59 -3.15 -0.54 3.06
CA ASN A 59 -4.40 0.04 2.56
C ASN A 59 -4.22 1.53 2.19
N LEU A 60 -3.59 2.33 3.06
CA LEU A 60 -3.28 3.74 2.77
C LEU A 60 -2.41 3.87 1.50
N ALA A 61 -1.35 3.09 1.40
CA ALA A 61 -0.43 3.11 0.26
C ALA A 61 -1.15 2.78 -1.06
N PHE A 62 -1.95 1.70 -1.10
CA PHE A 62 -2.75 1.37 -2.30
C PHE A 62 -3.77 2.45 -2.65
N ARG A 63 -4.42 3.08 -1.67
CA ARG A 63 -5.35 4.20 -1.91
C ARG A 63 -4.63 5.41 -2.53
N LEU A 64 -3.46 5.77 -2.03
CA LEU A 64 -2.65 6.86 -2.60
C LEU A 64 -2.21 6.54 -4.03
N ALA A 65 -1.77 5.30 -4.30
CA ALA A 65 -1.41 4.89 -5.65
C ALA A 65 -2.62 4.92 -6.59
N CYS A 66 -3.78 4.39 -6.18
CA CYS A 66 -5.01 4.39 -6.98
C CYS A 66 -5.56 5.79 -7.22
N LEU A 67 -5.31 6.76 -6.31
CA LEU A 67 -5.67 8.16 -6.51
C LEU A 67 -4.85 8.80 -7.64
N GLN A 68 -3.58 8.41 -7.79
CA GLN A 68 -2.69 8.91 -8.83
C GLN A 68 -2.95 8.24 -10.20
N GLU A 69 -3.30 6.96 -10.21
CA GLU A 69 -3.57 6.16 -11.41
C GLU A 69 -4.93 5.42 -11.31
N PRO A 70 -6.06 6.14 -11.37
CA PRO A 70 -7.38 5.56 -11.11
C PRO A 70 -7.84 4.53 -12.15
N ASP A 71 -7.25 4.57 -13.35
CA ASP A 71 -7.60 3.72 -14.49
C ASP A 71 -6.52 2.68 -14.81
N ASN A 72 -5.56 2.44 -13.91
CA ASN A 72 -4.56 1.39 -14.09
C ASN A 72 -5.13 0.03 -13.61
N PRO A 73 -5.50 -0.90 -14.52
CA PRO A 73 -6.17 -2.13 -14.13
C PRO A 73 -5.27 -3.10 -13.36
N VAL A 74 -3.95 -3.02 -13.52
CA VAL A 74 -3.00 -3.85 -12.75
C VAL A 74 -3.00 -3.39 -11.29
N LEU A 75 -2.97 -2.08 -11.07
CA LEU A 75 -2.99 -1.48 -9.74
C LEU A 75 -4.31 -1.79 -9.01
N LEU A 76 -5.45 -1.65 -9.69
CA LEU A 76 -6.76 -1.98 -9.12
C LEU A 76 -6.85 -3.45 -8.68
N ARG A 77 -6.29 -4.39 -9.47
CA ARG A 77 -6.24 -5.82 -9.10
C ARG A 77 -5.36 -6.07 -7.87
N LYS A 78 -4.20 -5.42 -7.79
CA LYS A 78 -3.29 -5.53 -6.62
C LYS A 78 -3.95 -5.01 -5.34
N SER A 79 -4.59 -3.84 -5.43
CA SER A 79 -5.34 -3.23 -4.32
C SER A 79 -6.48 -4.14 -3.84
N ALA A 80 -7.26 -4.71 -4.78
CA ALA A 80 -8.31 -5.66 -4.45
C ALA A 80 -7.77 -6.92 -3.75
N ALA A 81 -6.67 -7.49 -4.25
CA ALA A 81 -6.06 -8.68 -3.67
C ALA A 81 -5.54 -8.44 -2.24
N ASP A 82 -4.94 -7.28 -1.97
CA ASP A 82 -4.50 -6.94 -0.61
C ASP A 82 -5.71 -6.82 0.34
N LEU A 83 -6.79 -6.12 -0.07
CA LEU A 83 -7.99 -5.95 0.76
C LEU A 83 -8.66 -7.28 1.15
N GLU A 84 -8.70 -8.26 0.25
CA GLU A 84 -9.27 -9.59 0.53
C GLU A 84 -8.56 -10.34 1.66
N CYS A 85 -7.31 -10.01 1.96
CA CYS A 85 -6.56 -10.69 3.02
C CYS A 85 -7.05 -10.32 4.44
N PHE A 86 -7.93 -9.32 4.61
CA PHE A 86 -8.26 -8.76 5.94
C PHE A 86 -9.71 -8.95 6.38
N GLY A 87 -10.46 -9.83 5.71
CA GLY A 87 -11.83 -10.20 6.08
C GLY A 87 -12.91 -9.45 5.27
N PRO A 88 -14.19 -9.74 5.55
CA PRO A 88 -15.31 -9.42 4.64
C PRO A 88 -15.69 -7.93 4.62
N ASP A 89 -15.15 -7.11 5.52
CA ASP A 89 -15.49 -5.67 5.64
C ASP A 89 -15.24 -4.88 4.34
N TRP A 90 -14.40 -5.43 3.44
CA TRP A 90 -14.00 -4.77 2.19
C TRP A 90 -14.53 -5.47 0.93
N ASP A 91 -15.37 -6.50 1.05
CA ASP A 91 -15.80 -7.34 -0.09
C ASP A 91 -16.47 -6.51 -1.21
N ASP A 92 -17.33 -5.56 -0.85
CA ASP A 92 -17.97 -4.67 -1.82
C ASP A 92 -16.94 -3.82 -2.58
N LYS A 93 -15.90 -3.34 -1.87
CA LYS A 93 -14.83 -2.53 -2.48
C LYS A 93 -13.93 -3.39 -3.37
N VAL A 94 -13.63 -4.61 -2.95
CA VAL A 94 -12.89 -5.61 -3.73
C VAL A 94 -13.63 -5.90 -5.04
N ALA A 95 -14.94 -6.16 -4.96
CA ALA A 95 -15.77 -6.44 -6.13
C ALA A 95 -15.78 -5.27 -7.11
N GLU A 96 -15.95 -4.04 -6.61
CA GLU A 96 -15.89 -2.82 -7.43
C GLU A 96 -14.54 -2.66 -8.14
N LEU A 97 -13.42 -2.80 -7.41
CA LEU A 97 -12.07 -2.69 -7.97
C LEU A 97 -11.81 -3.72 -9.05
N ARG A 98 -12.23 -4.97 -8.84
CA ARG A 98 -12.10 -6.05 -9.82
C ARG A 98 -12.94 -5.81 -11.07
N GLN A 99 -14.19 -5.38 -10.91
CA GLN A 99 -15.06 -5.07 -12.03
C GLN A 99 -14.46 -3.94 -12.87
N ARG A 100 -14.02 -2.85 -12.24
CA ARG A 100 -13.36 -1.74 -12.94
C ARG A 100 -12.11 -2.18 -13.68
N ALA A 101 -11.25 -2.96 -13.02
CA ALA A 101 -10.04 -3.49 -13.66
C ALA A 101 -10.35 -4.37 -14.88
N GLN A 102 -11.43 -5.16 -14.80
CA GLN A 102 -11.89 -5.99 -15.90
C GLN A 102 -12.35 -5.15 -17.09
N THR A 103 -13.16 -4.11 -16.86
CA THR A 103 -13.63 -3.20 -17.91
C THR A 103 -12.47 -2.46 -18.60
N LEU A 104 -11.47 -2.02 -17.84
CA LEU A 104 -10.31 -1.28 -18.35
C LEU A 104 -9.27 -2.15 -19.08
N SER A 105 -9.39 -3.48 -19.00
CA SER A 105 -8.48 -4.41 -19.68
C SER A 105 -9.07 -5.04 -20.95
N GLN A 106 -10.26 -4.59 -21.36
CA GLN A 106 -10.90 -4.94 -22.64
C GLN A 106 -10.47 -3.97 -23.73
#